data_AF-A0AAW7XB78-F1
#
_entry.id   AF-A0AAW7XB78-F1
#
_cell.length_a   1.000
_cell.length_b   1.000
_cell.length_c   1.000
_cell.angle_alpha   90.00
_cell.angle_beta   90.00
_cell.angle_gamma   90.00
#
_symmetry.space_group_name_H-M   'P 1'
#
loop_
_entity.id
_entity.type
_entity.pdbx_description
1 polymer ?
#
loop_
_entity_poly.entity_id
_entity_poly.type
_entity_poly.pdbx_seq_one_letter_code
_entity_poly.pdbx_strand_id
1 'polypeptide(L)'
;MATVRIALAKRVCIQRLCVSKRLIQIVGWLLLGIGVIACESDKPSRNDTVLDVQAHIQQLQLSNQISTFTFTPQIGGRGLHFGLVEADNVLKIDERLLSLPAPKVSSSSDNIGYLGHINWVGPQAEWWLHQTENLERRQQKAVWPPDAHTVLASATLNAISINAVNMTLPASPVTGLRLDKSYVLHDDGSLQLDVTATNTRQASVAWDIWFNTRLNANSVLYVPVAGAQNVRIDTFGETPFKQAVVVDEGLLTIDLTVADRLKGKAFVQPSKGWMAAFTADQLFVIEFTLQPKAAIHPAQGQLEFYLDYSAKSADAGLLEMELHSPYTHLEPGESFSAQEIWRVYSYEGPNAELYHRKQLALLGYK
;
A
#
# COMPACT_ATOMS: atom_id res chain seq x y z
N MET A 1 50.51 -25.30 -41.27
CA MET A 1 51.33 -26.19 -40.44
C MET A 1 50.70 -26.20 -39.04
N ALA A 2 50.44 -27.26 -38.30
CA ALA A 2 50.35 -28.70 -38.47
C ALA A 2 49.90 -29.21 -37.07
N THR A 3 48.77 -29.94 -36.99
CA THR A 3 48.51 -31.20 -36.23
C THR A 3 49.06 -31.32 -34.77
N VAL A 4 48.35 -31.81 -33.72
CA VAL A 4 47.55 -33.05 -33.54
C VAL A 4 46.60 -32.99 -32.29
N ARG A 5 45.50 -33.78 -32.33
CA ARG A 5 44.60 -34.43 -31.31
C ARG A 5 45.14 -34.67 -29.86
N ILE A 6 44.43 -35.06 -28.77
CA ILE A 6 43.07 -35.64 -28.43
C ILE A 6 42.81 -35.48 -26.88
N ALA A 7 41.78 -36.05 -26.19
CA ALA A 7 40.33 -35.76 -26.12
C ALA A 7 39.61 -36.62 -25.00
N LEU A 8 38.33 -36.32 -24.69
CA LEU A 8 37.26 -37.17 -24.07
C LEU A 8 37.14 -37.50 -22.55
N ALA A 9 35.89 -37.35 -22.05
CA ALA A 9 35.11 -38.23 -21.12
C ALA A 9 34.78 -37.81 -19.65
N LYS A 10 33.54 -38.16 -19.21
CA LYS A 10 32.91 -37.96 -17.87
C LYS A 10 32.73 -39.29 -17.12
N ARG A 11 32.64 -39.26 -15.76
CA ARG A 11 31.73 -40.03 -14.84
C ARG A 11 32.05 -39.62 -13.38
N VAL A 12 31.11 -39.18 -12.53
CA VAL A 12 30.12 -39.94 -11.75
C VAL A 12 30.73 -41.00 -10.82
N CYS A 13 30.54 -40.83 -9.51
CA CYS A 13 30.63 -41.91 -8.52
C CYS A 13 29.53 -41.75 -7.45
N ILE A 14 28.92 -42.87 -7.04
CA ILE A 14 27.89 -43.00 -6.01
C ILE A 14 28.38 -44.07 -5.05
N GLN A 15 28.19 -43.92 -3.73
CA GLN A 15 28.14 -45.07 -2.84
C GLN A 15 27.22 -44.87 -1.62
N ARG A 16 26.45 -45.91 -1.30
CA ARG A 16 25.62 -46.07 -0.10
C ARG A 16 26.28 -47.13 0.80
N LEU A 17 26.15 -46.97 2.13
CA LEU A 17 26.06 -48.04 3.14
C LEU A 17 25.27 -47.43 4.33
N CYS A 18 24.21 -47.99 4.94
CA CYS A 18 23.74 -49.33 5.36
C CYS A 18 24.01 -49.70 6.83
N VAL A 19 22.89 -49.81 7.59
CA VAL A 19 22.61 -50.75 8.71
C VAL A 19 23.32 -50.56 10.07
N SER A 20 22.54 -50.31 11.15
CA SER A 20 22.13 -51.37 12.11
C SER A 20 21.07 -50.91 13.14
N LYS A 21 20.42 -51.88 13.81
CA LYS A 21 19.39 -51.71 14.86
C LYS A 21 19.86 -52.30 16.21
N ARG A 22 19.37 -51.74 17.33
CA ARG A 22 19.00 -52.37 18.64
C ARG A 22 18.52 -51.23 19.56
N LEU A 23 17.36 -51.20 20.22
CA LEU A 23 16.45 -52.18 20.84
C LEU A 23 16.87 -52.62 22.25
N ILE A 24 16.20 -52.04 23.27
CA ILE A 24 16.09 -52.52 24.66
C ILE A 24 14.63 -52.32 25.11
N GLN A 25 14.03 -53.36 25.68
CA GLN A 25 12.76 -53.33 26.44
C GLN A 25 13.08 -53.62 27.91
N ILE A 26 12.31 -53.05 28.85
CA ILE A 26 11.98 -53.71 30.13
C ILE A 26 10.50 -53.42 30.46
N VAL A 27 9.84 -54.39 31.09
CA VAL A 27 8.40 -54.46 31.41
C VAL A 27 8.18 -54.35 32.93
N GLY A 28 7.04 -53.79 33.36
CA GLY A 28 6.55 -53.84 34.74
C GLY A 28 5.01 -53.82 34.79
N TRP A 29 4.39 -54.65 35.63
CA TRP A 29 2.94 -54.98 35.66
C TRP A 29 2.27 -54.58 36.99
N LEU A 30 0.96 -54.87 37.12
CA LEU A 30 0.08 -54.90 38.33
C LEU A 30 -0.49 -53.55 38.84
N LEU A 31 -1.72 -53.49 39.41
CA LEU A 31 -2.98 -54.25 39.23
C LEU A 31 -4.13 -53.45 39.95
N LEU A 32 -5.40 -53.85 39.75
CA LEU A 32 -6.60 -53.20 40.32
C LEU A 32 -6.72 -53.30 41.86
N GLY A 33 -7.40 -52.33 42.46
CA GLY A 33 -7.99 -52.38 43.81
C GLY A 33 -9.20 -51.44 43.94
N ILE A 34 -10.28 -51.87 44.60
CA ILE A 34 -11.56 -51.15 44.73
C ILE A 34 -11.74 -50.63 46.17
N GLY A 35 -12.30 -49.43 46.38
CA GLY A 35 -12.75 -49.04 47.74
C GLY A 35 -13.20 -47.58 48.00
N VAL A 36 -14.51 -47.33 47.89
CA VAL A 36 -15.36 -46.51 48.81
C VAL A 36 -15.01 -45.03 49.12
N ILE A 37 -15.88 -44.14 48.61
CA ILE A 37 -16.50 -42.93 49.21
C ILE A 37 -15.67 -42.02 50.14
N ALA A 38 -15.49 -40.77 49.69
CA ALA A 38 -15.62 -39.58 50.53
C ALA A 38 -16.28 -38.44 49.72
N CYS A 39 -17.30 -37.78 50.28
CA CYS A 39 -17.79 -36.51 49.75
C CYS A 39 -16.93 -35.40 50.33
N GLU A 40 -16.31 -34.58 49.48
CA GLU A 40 -15.79 -33.29 49.93
C GLU A 40 -16.02 -32.24 48.83
N SER A 41 -16.72 -31.17 49.20
CA SER A 41 -17.01 -30.05 48.33
C SER A 41 -15.85 -29.06 48.35
N ASP A 42 -15.24 -28.77 47.20
CA ASP A 42 -14.68 -27.43 47.02
C ASP A 42 -14.43 -27.03 45.55
N LYS A 43 -14.81 -25.77 45.27
CA LYS A 43 -14.39 -24.86 44.17
C LYS A 43 -14.36 -25.37 42.70
N PRO A 44 -15.10 -24.73 41.77
CA PRO A 44 -14.76 -24.83 40.36
C PRO A 44 -13.37 -24.20 40.12
N SER A 45 -12.44 -24.97 39.59
CA SER A 45 -11.14 -24.47 39.14
C SER A 45 -11.34 -23.45 38.02
N ARG A 46 -10.77 -22.25 38.18
CA ARG A 46 -10.58 -21.31 37.08
C ARG A 46 -9.67 -21.93 36.02
N ASN A 47 -10.26 -22.60 35.04
CA ASN A 47 -9.65 -22.74 33.73
C ASN A 47 -9.83 -21.41 32.98
N ASP A 48 -9.18 -20.36 33.47
CA ASP A 48 -8.97 -19.11 32.73
C ASP A 48 -7.90 -19.33 31.64
N THR A 49 -8.02 -20.41 30.86
CA THR A 49 -7.46 -20.49 29.52
C THR A 49 -8.33 -19.66 28.60
N VAL A 50 -8.28 -18.35 28.80
CA VAL A 50 -8.51 -17.39 27.71
C VAL A 50 -7.34 -17.63 26.76
N LEU A 51 -7.55 -18.54 25.81
CA LEU A 51 -6.78 -18.53 24.58
C LEU A 51 -7.02 -17.16 23.98
N ASP A 52 -5.99 -16.31 24.04
CA ASP A 52 -5.97 -15.02 23.37
C ASP A 52 -6.03 -15.31 21.87
N VAL A 53 -7.25 -15.36 21.33
CA VAL A 53 -7.52 -15.49 19.90
C VAL A 53 -7.06 -14.18 19.29
N GLN A 54 -5.78 -14.16 18.93
CA GLN A 54 -5.12 -13.07 18.25
C GLN A 54 -5.92 -12.71 17.00
N ALA A 55 -6.73 -11.66 17.13
CA ALA A 55 -7.63 -11.24 16.08
C ALA A 55 -6.81 -10.79 14.87
N HIS A 56 -6.89 -11.56 13.79
CA HIS A 56 -6.40 -11.19 12.46
C HIS A 56 -6.99 -9.84 12.03
N ILE A 57 -6.34 -9.16 11.08
CA ILE A 57 -6.84 -7.89 10.55
C ILE A 57 -8.23 -8.12 9.93
N GLN A 58 -9.26 -7.53 10.54
CA GLN A 58 -10.62 -7.54 10.03
C GLN A 58 -10.68 -6.77 8.72
N GLN A 59 -11.24 -7.41 7.71
CA GLN A 59 -11.53 -6.82 6.41
C GLN A 59 -13.03 -6.58 6.29
N LEU A 60 -13.41 -5.39 5.82
CA LEU A 60 -14.79 -4.96 5.60
C LEU A 60 -14.94 -4.59 4.13
N GLN A 61 -16.10 -4.89 3.55
CA GLN A 61 -16.34 -4.75 2.10
C GLN A 61 -17.50 -3.78 1.82
N LEU A 62 -17.31 -2.93 0.81
CA LEU A 62 -18.37 -2.22 0.09
C LEU A 62 -18.44 -2.85 -1.31
N SER A 63 -19.61 -3.21 -1.80
CA SER A 63 -19.74 -3.82 -3.14
C SER A 63 -21.11 -3.61 -3.76
N ASN A 64 -21.13 -3.44 -5.08
CA ASN A 64 -22.34 -3.40 -5.91
C ASN A 64 -22.25 -4.52 -6.98
N GLN A 65 -22.95 -4.38 -8.12
CA GLN A 65 -22.92 -5.37 -9.21
C GLN A 65 -21.77 -5.17 -10.22
N ILE A 66 -20.95 -4.11 -10.04
CA ILE A 66 -19.91 -3.69 -10.99
C ILE A 66 -18.52 -3.87 -10.37
N SER A 67 -18.35 -3.41 -9.12
CA SER A 67 -17.05 -3.32 -8.45
C SER A 67 -17.14 -3.69 -6.97
N THR A 68 -16.01 -4.11 -6.41
CA THR A 68 -15.85 -4.38 -4.98
C THR A 68 -14.68 -3.60 -4.40
N PHE A 69 -14.84 -3.13 -3.17
CA PHE A 69 -13.82 -2.43 -2.39
C PHE A 69 -13.72 -3.04 -1.00
N THR A 70 -12.52 -3.45 -0.60
CA THR A 70 -12.25 -3.97 0.74
C THR A 70 -11.30 -3.03 1.48
N PHE A 71 -11.61 -2.74 2.74
CA PHE A 71 -10.80 -1.89 3.61
C PHE A 71 -10.67 -2.49 5.01
N THR A 72 -9.85 -1.86 5.84
CA THR A 72 -9.79 -2.18 7.27
C THR A 72 -9.65 -0.92 8.13
N PRO A 73 -10.44 -0.78 9.22
CA PRO A 73 -10.22 0.29 10.18
C PRO A 73 -8.93 0.10 10.99
N GLN A 74 -8.43 -1.12 11.16
CA GLN A 74 -7.41 -1.46 12.17
C GLN A 74 -5.98 -1.01 11.84
N ILE A 75 -5.72 -0.57 10.61
CA ILE A 75 -4.39 -0.08 10.16
C ILE A 75 -4.51 1.19 9.32
N GLY A 76 -5.07 2.25 9.92
CA GLY A 76 -5.16 3.59 9.32
C GLY A 76 -6.32 3.80 8.34
N GLY A 77 -7.37 2.97 8.40
CA GLY A 77 -8.49 3.06 7.44
C GLY A 77 -8.07 2.70 6.00
N ARG A 78 -7.20 1.71 5.86
CA ARG A 78 -6.48 1.36 4.62
C ARG A 78 -7.36 0.64 3.61
N GLY A 79 -7.27 1.04 2.35
CA GLY A 79 -7.83 0.29 1.22
C GLY A 79 -6.96 -0.92 0.89
N LEU A 80 -7.56 -2.11 0.92
CA LEU A 80 -6.88 -3.40 0.74
C LEU A 80 -7.21 -4.04 -0.61
N HIS A 81 -8.44 -3.87 -1.11
CA HIS A 81 -8.84 -4.35 -2.43
C HIS A 81 -9.64 -3.29 -3.18
N PHE A 82 -9.40 -3.14 -4.47
CA PHE A 82 -10.34 -2.53 -5.41
C PHE A 82 -10.26 -3.29 -6.75
N GLY A 83 -11.40 -3.44 -7.42
CA GLY A 83 -11.49 -4.19 -8.67
C GLY A 83 -12.94 -4.32 -9.15
N LEU A 84 -13.11 -4.80 -10.37
CA LEU A 84 -14.41 -5.30 -10.83
C LEU A 84 -14.84 -6.49 -9.97
N VAL A 85 -16.14 -6.74 -9.89
CA VAL A 85 -16.66 -7.97 -9.27
C VAL A 85 -16.07 -9.19 -9.98
N GLU A 86 -15.59 -10.16 -9.20
CA GLU A 86 -14.90 -11.39 -9.64
C GLU A 86 -13.52 -11.21 -10.33
N ALA A 87 -13.02 -9.98 -10.49
CA ALA A 87 -11.69 -9.72 -11.06
C ALA A 87 -10.58 -9.68 -10.00
N ASP A 88 -9.33 -9.68 -10.47
CA ASP A 88 -8.15 -9.56 -9.60
C ASP A 88 -8.05 -8.16 -8.96
N ASN A 89 -7.41 -8.09 -7.80
CA ASN A 89 -7.17 -6.85 -7.08
C ASN A 89 -6.21 -5.94 -7.87
N VAL A 90 -6.62 -4.70 -8.19
CA VAL A 90 -5.71 -3.72 -8.79
C VAL A 90 -4.69 -3.21 -7.76
N LEU A 91 -5.03 -3.25 -6.47
CA LEU A 91 -4.15 -2.85 -5.38
C LEU A 91 -3.17 -3.97 -5.01
N LYS A 92 -1.90 -3.60 -4.85
CA LYS A 92 -0.87 -4.49 -4.30
C LYS A 92 -0.92 -4.46 -2.77
N ILE A 93 -1.11 -5.61 -2.13
CA ILE A 93 -1.08 -5.80 -0.67
C ILE A 93 -0.08 -6.88 -0.25
N ASP A 94 0.36 -6.87 1.01
CA ASP A 94 1.04 -8.02 1.63
C ASP A 94 0.07 -8.79 2.54
N GLU A 95 -0.65 -9.74 1.95
CA GLU A 95 -1.69 -10.54 2.62
C GLU A 95 -1.18 -11.28 3.87
N ARG A 96 0.12 -11.62 3.90
CA ARG A 96 0.72 -12.32 5.04
C ARG A 96 0.62 -11.49 6.32
N LEU A 97 0.71 -10.16 6.19
CA LEU A 97 0.61 -9.24 7.32
C LEU A 97 -0.84 -9.10 7.82
N LEU A 98 -1.84 -9.38 6.99
CA LEU A 98 -3.25 -9.38 7.41
C LEU A 98 -3.60 -10.56 8.34
N SER A 99 -2.81 -11.64 8.29
CA SER A 99 -2.91 -12.76 9.24
C SER A 99 -2.34 -12.44 10.63
N LEU A 100 -1.63 -11.31 10.79
CA LEU A 100 -1.05 -10.89 12.07
C LEU A 100 -2.04 -10.03 12.87
N PRO A 101 -1.86 -9.91 14.21
CA PRO A 101 -2.59 -8.93 15.00
C PRO A 101 -2.36 -7.49 14.53
N ALA A 102 -3.31 -6.61 14.82
CA ALA A 102 -3.14 -5.17 14.63
C ALA A 102 -1.88 -4.66 15.39
N PRO A 103 -1.04 -3.82 14.76
CA PRO A 103 0.22 -3.38 15.34
C PRO A 103 -0.01 -2.42 16.51
N LYS A 104 0.89 -2.46 17.50
CA LYS A 104 0.94 -1.42 18.54
C LYS A 104 1.58 -0.15 17.97
N VAL A 105 0.84 0.95 18.02
CA VAL A 105 1.24 2.23 17.43
C VAL A 105 1.83 3.16 18.48
N SER A 106 2.92 3.83 18.10
CA SER A 106 3.62 4.84 18.90
C SER A 106 4.48 5.73 18.00
N SER A 107 4.97 6.86 18.53
CA SER A 107 5.93 7.74 17.86
C SER A 107 7.31 7.10 17.61
N SER A 108 7.56 5.90 18.13
CA SER A 108 8.77 5.10 17.88
C SER A 108 8.52 3.92 16.92
N SER A 109 7.27 3.64 16.53
CA SER A 109 6.96 2.58 15.58
C SER A 109 7.61 2.85 14.22
N ASP A 110 7.97 1.79 13.51
CA ASP A 110 8.48 1.83 12.14
C ASP A 110 7.34 1.63 11.13
N ASN A 111 7.62 1.83 9.84
CA ASN A 111 6.69 1.53 8.77
C ASN A 111 6.47 0.01 8.65
N ILE A 112 5.20 -0.41 8.57
CA ILE A 112 4.83 -1.79 8.28
C ILE A 112 4.26 -1.86 6.87
N GLY A 113 4.88 -2.67 6.02
CA GLY A 113 4.61 -2.76 4.58
C GLY A 113 3.32 -3.52 4.22
N TYR A 114 2.17 -3.15 4.79
CA TYR A 114 0.85 -3.67 4.38
C TYR A 114 0.49 -3.33 2.92
N LEU A 115 1.15 -2.31 2.36
CA LEU A 115 0.91 -1.73 1.04
C LEU A 115 -0.56 -1.26 0.88
N GLY A 116 -1.23 -1.53 -0.24
CA GLY A 116 -2.57 -1.04 -0.55
C GLY A 116 -2.62 0.49 -0.69
N HIS A 117 -3.82 1.05 -0.59
CA HIS A 117 -4.03 2.50 -0.56
C HIS A 117 -3.93 3.06 0.85
N ILE A 118 -3.18 4.15 1.00
CA ILE A 118 -3.01 4.87 2.25
C ILE A 118 -3.05 6.38 2.03
N ASN A 119 -3.30 7.12 3.11
CA ASN A 119 -3.05 8.55 3.15
C ASN A 119 -1.89 8.83 4.10
N TRP A 120 -0.86 9.49 3.59
CA TRP A 120 0.18 10.17 4.33
C TRP A 120 -0.21 11.66 4.45
N VAL A 121 0.66 12.44 5.10
CA VAL A 121 0.62 13.91 5.06
C VAL A 121 1.88 14.39 4.39
N GLY A 122 1.88 15.54 3.72
CA GLY A 122 3.08 16.11 3.12
C GLY A 122 3.38 17.54 3.60
N PRO A 123 4.64 18.01 3.48
CA PRO A 123 5.75 17.35 2.81
C PRO A 123 6.53 16.34 3.67
N GLN A 124 7.11 15.32 3.02
CA GLN A 124 7.90 14.26 3.66
C GLN A 124 9.05 14.80 4.54
N ALA A 125 9.64 15.92 4.14
CA ALA A 125 10.77 16.54 4.84
C ALA A 125 10.42 17.09 6.24
N GLU A 126 9.14 17.28 6.54
CA GLU A 126 8.66 17.94 7.76
C GLU A 126 8.08 16.98 8.81
N TRP A 127 7.84 15.71 8.44
CA TRP A 127 7.17 14.69 9.26
C TRP A 127 7.56 14.66 10.75
N TRP A 128 8.85 14.76 11.05
CA TRP A 128 9.36 14.65 12.42
C TRP A 128 9.84 15.97 13.04
N LEU A 129 9.76 17.10 12.33
CA LEU A 129 10.33 18.37 12.77
C LEU A 129 9.53 19.05 13.90
N HIS A 130 8.20 18.93 13.84
CA HIS A 130 7.28 19.76 14.62
C HIS A 130 6.71 19.03 15.84
N GLN A 131 7.48 18.21 16.57
CA GLN A 131 6.96 17.39 17.68
C GLN A 131 7.94 17.21 18.85
N THR A 132 7.46 16.65 19.96
CA THR A 132 8.27 16.35 21.17
C THR A 132 8.26 14.88 21.58
N GLU A 133 7.51 14.05 20.87
CA GLU A 133 7.30 12.62 21.13
C GLU A 133 8.52 11.75 20.84
N ASN A 134 9.25 12.08 19.77
CA ASN A 134 10.44 11.38 19.32
C ASN A 134 11.53 12.41 19.01
N LEU A 135 12.29 12.76 20.06
CA LEU A 135 13.35 13.77 19.99
C LEU A 135 14.49 13.34 19.05
N GLU A 136 14.77 12.05 18.93
CA GLU A 136 15.81 11.53 18.02
C GLU A 136 15.45 11.80 16.56
N ARG A 137 14.26 11.35 16.10
CA ARG A 137 13.79 11.58 14.73
C ARG A 137 13.70 13.07 14.40
N ARG A 138 13.36 13.91 15.39
CA ARG A 138 13.37 15.39 15.25
C ARG A 138 14.78 15.95 15.06
N GLN A 139 15.74 15.55 15.90
CA GLN A 139 17.12 16.01 15.81
C GLN A 139 17.78 15.58 14.49
N GLN A 140 17.49 14.35 14.05
CA GLN A 140 17.96 13.81 12.78
C GLN A 140 17.27 14.43 11.55
N LYS A 141 16.19 15.22 11.73
CA LYS A 141 15.30 15.68 10.66
C LYS A 141 14.85 14.51 9.77
N ALA A 142 14.43 13.43 10.40
CA ALA A 142 14.12 12.18 9.73
C ALA A 142 13.03 12.39 8.67
N VAL A 143 13.24 11.85 7.47
CA VAL A 143 12.28 11.83 6.36
C VAL A 143 11.60 10.46 6.22
N TRP A 144 11.85 9.57 7.18
CA TRP A 144 11.34 8.21 7.24
C TRP A 144 11.41 7.70 8.70
N PRO A 145 10.48 6.85 9.18
CA PRO A 145 9.25 6.39 8.53
C PRO A 145 8.16 7.48 8.48
N PRO A 146 7.04 7.27 7.77
CA PRO A 146 5.82 8.04 7.96
C PRO A 146 5.31 7.98 9.40
N ASP A 147 4.45 8.93 9.77
CA ASP A 147 3.82 8.99 11.09
C ASP A 147 2.89 7.78 11.34
N ALA A 148 3.31 6.91 12.25
CA ALA A 148 2.60 5.70 12.62
C ALA A 148 1.12 5.92 13.02
N HIS A 149 0.75 7.07 13.57
CA HIS A 149 -0.62 7.35 14.03
C HIS A 149 -1.59 7.57 12.87
N THR A 150 -1.15 8.22 11.78
CA THR A 150 -1.97 8.43 10.58
C THR A 150 -2.00 7.21 9.65
N VAL A 151 -1.05 6.28 9.79
CA VAL A 151 -0.83 5.18 8.84
C VAL A 151 -1.10 3.77 9.37
N LEU A 152 -1.08 3.56 10.69
CA LEU A 152 -1.20 2.24 11.32
C LEU A 152 -2.21 2.19 12.48
N ALA A 153 -2.71 3.32 12.98
CA ALA A 153 -3.64 3.30 14.12
C ALA A 153 -5.04 2.82 13.72
N SER A 154 -5.72 2.14 14.64
CA SER A 154 -7.12 1.78 14.47
C SER A 154 -8.00 3.04 14.40
N ALA A 155 -8.78 3.17 13.33
CA ALA A 155 -9.83 4.17 13.20
C ALA A 155 -11.12 3.72 13.91
N THR A 156 -11.84 4.67 14.50
CA THR A 156 -13.22 4.45 14.96
C THR A 156 -14.16 4.50 13.76
N LEU A 157 -15.01 3.49 13.58
CA LEU A 157 -16.10 3.52 12.60
C LEU A 157 -17.26 4.35 13.17
N ASN A 158 -17.57 5.48 12.53
CA ASN A 158 -18.63 6.39 12.94
C ASN A 158 -19.98 6.01 12.32
N ALA A 159 -19.96 5.52 11.08
CA ALA A 159 -21.11 5.01 10.35
C ALA A 159 -20.65 3.99 9.31
N ILE A 160 -21.47 2.98 9.03
CA ILE A 160 -21.24 2.00 7.97
C ILE A 160 -22.58 1.56 7.37
N SER A 161 -22.62 1.40 6.04
CA SER A 161 -23.70 0.81 5.26
C SER A 161 -23.14 -0.25 4.31
N ILE A 162 -23.96 -0.79 3.41
CA ILE A 162 -23.53 -1.70 2.34
C ILE A 162 -22.60 -1.04 1.30
N ASN A 163 -22.65 0.28 1.18
CA ASN A 163 -21.96 1.05 0.15
C ASN A 163 -21.20 2.29 0.65
N ALA A 164 -21.18 2.56 1.96
CA ALA A 164 -20.46 3.70 2.52
C ALA A 164 -19.89 3.39 3.91
N VAL A 165 -18.78 4.03 4.26
CA VAL A 165 -18.21 4.03 5.60
C VAL A 165 -17.61 5.38 5.94
N ASN A 166 -17.85 5.85 7.16
CA ASN A 166 -17.21 7.04 7.73
C ASN A 166 -16.37 6.61 8.95
N MET A 167 -15.12 7.05 9.01
CA MET A 167 -14.21 6.67 10.09
C MET A 167 -13.29 7.81 10.52
N THR A 168 -12.91 7.82 11.80
CA THR A 168 -12.01 8.82 12.39
C THR A 168 -10.76 8.12 12.92
N LEU A 169 -9.58 8.52 12.47
CA LEU A 169 -8.31 8.13 13.08
C LEU A 169 -8.08 8.94 14.37
N PRO A 170 -7.32 8.40 15.35
CA PRO A 170 -6.88 9.21 16.48
C PRO A 170 -6.04 10.40 16.01
N ALA A 171 -6.07 11.50 16.78
CA ALA A 171 -5.20 12.64 16.53
C ALA A 171 -3.73 12.25 16.69
N SER A 172 -2.91 12.58 15.71
CA SER A 172 -1.48 12.32 15.75
C SER A 172 -0.75 13.35 16.60
N PRO A 173 0.05 12.93 17.60
CA PRO A 173 0.91 13.84 18.33
C PRO A 173 2.12 14.29 17.49
N VAL A 174 2.51 13.50 16.48
CA VAL A 174 3.64 13.78 15.58
C VAL A 174 3.32 14.92 14.62
N THR A 175 2.21 14.83 13.89
CA THR A 175 1.82 15.83 12.86
C THR A 175 0.89 16.91 13.42
N GLY A 176 0.14 16.61 14.49
CA GLY A 176 -0.91 17.48 15.01
C GLY A 176 -2.24 17.35 14.28
N LEU A 177 -2.37 16.39 13.36
CA LEU A 177 -3.58 16.20 12.56
C LEU A 177 -4.42 15.04 13.09
N ARG A 178 -5.74 15.21 13.10
CA ARG A 178 -6.72 14.13 13.07
C ARG A 178 -7.18 13.95 11.63
N LEU A 179 -7.24 12.70 11.15
CA LEU A 179 -7.77 12.37 9.83
C LEU A 179 -9.15 11.73 9.97
N ASP A 180 -10.14 12.33 9.32
CA ASP A 180 -11.48 11.79 9.14
C ASP A 180 -11.61 11.34 7.68
N LYS A 181 -12.06 10.10 7.44
CA LYS A 181 -12.13 9.47 6.11
C LYS A 181 -13.54 8.99 5.80
N SER A 182 -13.99 9.20 4.57
CA SER A 182 -15.20 8.61 4.01
C SER A 182 -14.85 7.79 2.77
N TYR A 183 -15.36 6.57 2.68
CA TYR A 183 -15.41 5.84 1.41
C TYR A 183 -16.88 5.66 1.02
N VAL A 184 -17.23 6.00 -0.21
CA VAL A 184 -18.57 5.82 -0.78
C VAL A 184 -18.45 5.11 -2.12
N LEU A 185 -19.06 3.94 -2.23
CA LEU A 185 -19.22 3.21 -3.47
C LEU A 185 -20.54 3.60 -4.12
N HIS A 186 -20.46 4.21 -5.30
CA HIS A 186 -21.60 4.68 -6.08
C HIS A 186 -22.17 3.57 -6.96
N ASP A 187 -23.41 3.73 -7.41
CA ASP A 187 -24.11 2.72 -8.23
C ASP A 187 -23.45 2.47 -9.60
N ASP A 188 -22.62 3.39 -10.09
CA ASP A 188 -21.84 3.27 -11.33
C ASP A 188 -20.52 2.49 -11.17
N GLY A 189 -20.22 1.99 -9.97
CA GLY A 189 -18.98 1.29 -9.65
C GLY A 189 -17.78 2.20 -9.36
N SER A 190 -17.98 3.52 -9.29
CA SER A 190 -16.94 4.42 -8.79
C SER A 190 -16.88 4.41 -7.26
N LEU A 191 -15.66 4.41 -6.72
CA LEU A 191 -15.40 4.57 -5.29
C LEU A 191 -14.85 5.99 -5.05
N GLN A 192 -15.61 6.80 -4.32
CA GLN A 192 -15.16 8.10 -3.84
C GLN A 192 -14.48 7.94 -2.48
N LEU A 193 -13.30 8.52 -2.33
CA LEU A 193 -12.60 8.67 -1.06
C LEU A 193 -12.47 10.15 -0.73
N ASP A 194 -13.11 10.58 0.36
CA ASP A 194 -12.90 11.90 0.97
C ASP A 194 -12.03 11.77 2.22
N VAL A 195 -11.02 12.62 2.33
CA VAL A 195 -10.19 12.75 3.54
C VAL A 195 -10.23 14.19 4.01
N THR A 196 -10.52 14.38 5.30
CA THR A 196 -10.48 15.67 5.98
C THR A 196 -9.41 15.62 7.06
N ALA A 197 -8.49 16.58 7.04
CA ALA A 197 -7.46 16.74 8.06
C ALA A 197 -7.79 17.94 8.94
N THR A 198 -7.85 17.74 10.26
CA THR A 198 -8.12 18.80 11.25
C THR A 198 -6.90 19.04 12.13
N ASN A 199 -6.47 20.29 12.29
CA ASN A 199 -5.43 20.67 13.24
C ASN A 199 -5.94 20.57 14.68
N THR A 200 -5.39 19.65 15.48
CA THR A 200 -5.78 19.46 16.89
C THR A 200 -4.86 20.17 17.88
N ARG A 201 -3.88 20.93 17.39
CA ARG A 201 -2.92 21.66 18.22
C ARG A 201 -3.43 23.03 18.61
N GLN A 202 -2.78 23.61 19.63
CA GLN A 202 -2.94 25.00 20.06
C GLN A 202 -1.97 25.96 19.33
N ALA A 203 -1.43 25.53 18.19
CA ALA A 203 -0.55 26.31 17.33
C ALA A 203 -0.85 25.99 15.86
N SER A 204 -0.56 26.96 14.98
CA SER A 204 -0.67 26.81 13.53
C SER A 204 0.22 25.67 13.00
N VAL A 205 -0.25 24.94 12.00
CA VAL A 205 0.53 23.95 11.24
C VAL A 205 0.37 24.20 9.74
N ALA A 206 1.19 23.56 8.90
CA ALA A 206 0.98 23.53 7.46
C ALA A 206 1.26 22.13 6.92
N TRP A 207 0.31 21.57 6.17
CA TRP A 207 0.37 20.21 5.62
C TRP A 207 -0.46 20.09 4.33
N ASP A 208 -0.16 19.08 3.53
CA ASP A 208 -1.06 18.52 2.51
C ASP A 208 -1.58 17.12 2.93
N ILE A 209 -2.62 16.65 2.25
CA ILE A 209 -3.06 15.25 2.28
C ILE A 209 -2.41 14.57 1.08
N TRP A 210 -1.67 13.49 1.35
CA TRP A 210 -0.91 12.73 0.38
C TRP A 210 -1.55 11.35 0.21
N PHE A 211 -2.32 11.17 -0.85
CA PHE A 211 -2.85 9.88 -1.27
C PHE A 211 -1.74 9.05 -1.90
N ASN A 212 -1.61 7.78 -1.52
CA ASN A 212 -0.61 6.87 -2.09
C ASN A 212 -1.24 5.49 -2.30
N THR A 213 -1.51 5.20 -3.57
CA THR A 213 -2.16 3.98 -4.07
C THR A 213 -1.10 3.06 -4.67
N ARG A 214 -0.98 1.83 -4.14
CA ARG A 214 0.07 0.89 -4.56
C ARG A 214 -0.45 -0.17 -5.50
N LEU A 215 0.25 -0.33 -6.62
CA LEU A 215 -0.01 -1.32 -7.67
C LEU A 215 1.21 -2.25 -7.83
N ASN A 216 1.04 -3.31 -8.60
CA ASN A 216 2.15 -4.16 -9.03
C ASN A 216 3.07 -3.39 -10.01
N ALA A 217 4.38 -3.64 -9.97
CA ALA A 217 5.35 -2.88 -10.76
C ALA A 217 5.27 -3.10 -12.28
N ASN A 218 4.48 -4.07 -12.75
CA ASN A 218 4.20 -4.33 -14.16
C ASN A 218 2.96 -3.56 -14.69
N SER A 219 2.26 -2.81 -13.85
CA SER A 219 1.15 -1.95 -14.29
C SER A 219 1.66 -0.80 -15.18
N VAL A 220 0.93 -0.51 -16.26
CA VAL A 220 1.35 0.51 -17.25
C VAL A 220 0.62 1.82 -16.99
N LEU A 221 1.38 2.80 -16.47
CA LEU A 221 0.91 4.14 -16.08
C LEU A 221 0.65 5.05 -17.29
N TYR A 222 -0.42 5.86 -17.23
CA TYR A 222 -0.70 6.98 -18.13
C TYR A 222 -1.14 8.21 -17.33
N VAL A 223 -0.55 9.37 -17.63
CA VAL A 223 -0.83 10.64 -16.94
C VAL A 223 -0.89 11.80 -17.95
N PRO A 224 -1.93 12.64 -17.95
CA PRO A 224 -2.02 13.82 -18.81
C PRO A 224 -1.01 14.89 -18.37
N VAL A 225 -0.10 15.28 -19.25
CA VAL A 225 0.92 16.32 -19.01
C VAL A 225 1.04 17.28 -20.18
N ALA A 226 1.26 18.57 -19.91
CA ALA A 226 1.45 19.58 -20.95
C ALA A 226 2.84 19.55 -21.64
N GLY A 227 3.66 18.53 -21.36
CA GLY A 227 5.02 18.35 -21.88
C GLY A 227 6.05 18.05 -20.80
N ALA A 228 7.21 17.54 -21.20
CA ALA A 228 8.27 17.04 -20.32
C ALA A 228 8.82 18.08 -19.31
N GLN A 229 8.69 19.39 -19.58
CA GLN A 229 9.04 20.46 -18.64
C GLN A 229 8.19 20.48 -17.36
N ASN A 230 7.08 19.75 -17.34
CA ASN A 230 6.21 19.58 -16.16
C ASN A 230 6.57 18.34 -15.33
N VAL A 231 7.67 17.66 -15.67
CA VAL A 231 8.12 16.41 -15.07
C VAL A 231 9.53 16.60 -14.52
N ARG A 232 9.70 16.40 -13.22
CA ARG A 232 11.02 16.28 -12.57
C ARG A 232 11.24 14.81 -12.22
N ILE A 233 12.48 14.34 -12.32
CA ILE A 233 12.82 12.93 -12.11
C ILE A 233 14.00 12.85 -11.15
N ASP A 234 13.80 12.14 -10.04
CA ASP A 234 14.86 11.80 -9.10
C ASP A 234 15.16 10.30 -9.24
N THR A 235 16.42 9.93 -9.44
CA THR A 235 16.87 8.55 -9.68
C THR A 235 17.53 7.95 -8.44
N PHE A 236 17.12 6.76 -8.02
CA PHE A 236 17.76 6.07 -6.90
C PHE A 236 18.91 5.18 -7.37
N GLY A 237 20.12 5.73 -7.31
CA GLY A 237 21.33 5.09 -7.85
C GLY A 237 21.39 5.13 -9.38
N GLU A 238 22.28 4.31 -9.96
CA GLU A 238 22.57 4.29 -11.40
C GLU A 238 21.55 3.46 -12.21
N THR A 239 20.23 3.66 -11.99
CA THR A 239 19.20 3.01 -12.80
C THR A 239 18.76 3.89 -13.97
N PRO A 240 18.38 3.33 -15.14
CA PRO A 240 17.96 4.09 -16.30
C PRO A 240 16.49 4.58 -16.20
N PHE A 241 15.99 4.83 -14.99
CA PHE A 241 14.61 5.28 -14.75
C PHE A 241 14.28 6.58 -15.50
N LYS A 242 15.24 7.50 -15.61
CA LYS A 242 15.05 8.75 -16.36
C LYS A 242 14.79 8.52 -17.85
N GLN A 243 15.36 7.47 -18.43
CA GLN A 243 15.16 7.08 -19.83
C GLN A 243 13.83 6.33 -20.04
N ALA A 244 13.32 5.67 -18.99
CA ALA A 244 12.02 5.00 -19.01
C ALA A 244 10.83 5.99 -18.93
N VAL A 245 11.00 7.18 -18.33
CA VAL A 245 9.92 8.18 -18.29
C VAL A 245 9.77 8.83 -19.67
N VAL A 246 8.72 8.45 -20.40
CA VAL A 246 8.40 8.93 -21.74
C VAL A 246 7.23 9.92 -21.66
N VAL A 247 7.29 11.00 -22.44
CA VAL A 247 6.15 11.92 -22.66
C VAL A 247 5.88 12.01 -24.14
N ASP A 248 4.71 11.53 -24.58
CA ASP A 248 4.30 11.53 -25.99
C ASP A 248 2.80 11.83 -26.16
N GLU A 249 2.47 12.63 -27.18
CA GLU A 249 1.14 13.21 -27.46
C GLU A 249 0.40 13.80 -26.24
N GLY A 250 1.13 14.34 -25.25
CA GLY A 250 0.55 14.91 -24.03
C GLY A 250 0.22 13.90 -22.92
N LEU A 251 0.65 12.65 -23.06
CA LEU A 251 0.61 11.64 -21.99
C LEU A 251 2.04 11.28 -21.55
N LEU A 252 2.24 11.18 -20.23
CA LEU A 252 3.40 10.56 -19.61
C LEU A 252 3.12 9.07 -19.39
N THR A 253 4.12 8.23 -19.64
CA THR A 253 4.15 6.81 -19.26
C THR A 253 5.55 6.43 -18.77
N ILE A 254 5.71 5.20 -18.25
CA ILE A 254 7.00 4.64 -17.86
C ILE A 254 7.23 3.34 -18.65
N ASP A 255 8.16 3.38 -19.60
CA ASP A 255 8.52 2.25 -20.45
C ASP A 255 9.37 1.24 -19.66
N LEU A 256 8.72 0.16 -19.23
CA LEU A 256 9.35 -0.95 -18.51
C LEU A 256 10.32 -1.77 -19.38
N THR A 257 10.32 -1.60 -20.70
CA THR A 257 11.20 -2.35 -21.62
C THR A 257 12.61 -1.77 -21.72
N VAL A 258 12.84 -0.55 -21.24
CA VAL A 258 14.14 0.14 -21.26
C VAL A 258 15.23 -0.63 -20.47
N ALA A 259 14.86 -1.34 -19.39
CA ALA A 259 15.80 -2.16 -18.63
C ALA A 259 15.15 -3.22 -17.72
N ASP A 260 15.89 -4.31 -17.47
CA ASP A 260 15.58 -5.36 -16.48
C ASP A 260 15.27 -4.84 -15.05
N ARG A 261 15.74 -3.63 -14.71
CA ARG A 261 15.66 -3.00 -13.39
C ARG A 261 15.45 -1.50 -13.54
N LEU A 262 14.39 -0.97 -12.95
CA LEU A 262 14.09 0.47 -12.89
C LEU A 262 13.78 0.86 -11.45
N LYS A 263 14.40 1.95 -10.95
CA LYS A 263 14.10 2.49 -9.62
C LYS A 263 14.28 4.00 -9.56
N GLY A 264 13.19 4.72 -9.33
CA GLY A 264 13.20 6.20 -9.30
C GLY A 264 11.84 6.76 -8.90
N LYS A 265 11.77 8.10 -8.82
CA LYS A 265 10.53 8.84 -8.60
C LYS A 265 10.36 9.91 -9.67
N ALA A 266 9.18 9.97 -10.28
CA ALA A 266 8.77 11.06 -11.15
C ALA A 266 7.81 11.99 -10.39
N PHE A 267 8.06 13.30 -10.46
CA PHE A 267 7.26 14.37 -9.88
C PHE A 267 6.59 15.13 -11.01
N VAL A 268 5.26 15.17 -11.01
CA VAL A 268 4.47 15.58 -12.17
C VAL A 268 3.50 16.70 -11.80
N GLN A 269 3.51 17.78 -12.58
CA GLN A 269 2.36 18.68 -12.69
C GLN A 269 1.48 18.17 -13.84
N PRO A 270 0.31 17.55 -13.55
CA PRO A 270 -0.59 17.10 -14.59
C PRO A 270 -1.26 18.29 -15.28
N SER A 271 -1.77 18.05 -16.49
CA SER A 271 -2.60 19.00 -17.25
C SER A 271 -4.10 18.75 -17.12
N LYS A 272 -4.52 17.62 -16.54
CA LYS A 272 -5.93 17.25 -16.28
C LYS A 272 -6.03 16.47 -14.97
N GLY A 273 -7.22 16.46 -14.37
CA GLY A 273 -7.50 15.84 -13.07
C GLY A 273 -7.70 14.33 -13.11
N TRP A 274 -6.82 13.57 -13.77
CA TRP A 274 -6.86 12.11 -13.78
C TRP A 274 -5.46 11.49 -13.92
N MET A 275 -5.31 10.27 -13.43
CA MET A 275 -4.19 9.37 -13.72
C MET A 275 -4.72 7.94 -13.85
N ALA A 276 -4.07 7.12 -14.69
CA ALA A 276 -4.57 5.78 -14.99
C ALA A 276 -3.45 4.75 -15.01
N ALA A 277 -3.78 3.50 -14.70
CA ALA A 277 -2.89 2.37 -14.84
C ALA A 277 -3.63 1.16 -15.41
N PHE A 278 -3.03 0.51 -16.41
CA PHE A 278 -3.49 -0.78 -16.90
C PHE A 278 -2.86 -1.89 -16.06
N THR A 279 -3.68 -2.78 -15.52
CA THR A 279 -3.29 -4.07 -14.95
C THR A 279 -3.38 -5.16 -16.05
N ALA A 280 -3.44 -6.45 -15.67
CA ALA A 280 -3.52 -7.53 -16.65
C ALA A 280 -4.84 -7.57 -17.43
N ASP A 281 -5.95 -7.24 -16.76
CA ASP A 281 -7.34 -7.40 -17.23
C ASP A 281 -8.21 -6.15 -17.02
N GLN A 282 -7.69 -5.13 -16.35
CA GLN A 282 -8.44 -3.94 -15.95
C GLN A 282 -7.68 -2.64 -16.26
N LEU A 283 -8.44 -1.60 -16.57
CA LEU A 283 -8.00 -0.21 -16.55
C LEU A 283 -8.49 0.42 -15.24
N PHE A 284 -7.55 0.77 -14.37
CA PHE A 284 -7.81 1.52 -13.14
C PHE A 284 -7.53 3.01 -13.37
N VAL A 285 -8.46 3.87 -12.98
CA VAL A 285 -8.35 5.34 -13.10
C VAL A 285 -8.63 5.99 -11.75
N ILE A 286 -7.79 6.96 -11.39
CA ILE A 286 -7.98 7.86 -10.25
C ILE A 286 -8.22 9.26 -10.80
N GLU A 287 -9.41 9.80 -10.56
CA GLU A 287 -9.84 11.16 -10.87
C GLU A 287 -9.71 12.05 -9.62
N PHE A 288 -9.32 13.31 -9.80
CA PHE A 288 -9.04 14.25 -8.70
C PHE A 288 -9.16 15.71 -9.15
N THR A 289 -9.22 16.64 -8.19
CA THR A 289 -9.23 18.07 -8.50
C THR A 289 -7.85 18.52 -8.96
N LEU A 290 -7.71 18.93 -10.23
CA LEU A 290 -6.50 19.56 -10.76
C LEU A 290 -6.18 20.85 -10.00
N GLN A 291 -4.96 20.96 -9.45
CA GLN A 291 -4.51 22.12 -8.69
C GLN A 291 -3.50 22.96 -9.49
N PRO A 292 -3.48 24.29 -9.30
CA PRO A 292 -2.42 25.12 -9.84
C PRO A 292 -1.10 24.79 -9.13
N LYS A 293 0.01 24.74 -9.88
CA LYS A 293 1.35 24.41 -9.34
C LYS A 293 1.75 25.19 -8.08
N ALA A 294 1.30 26.44 -7.96
CA ALA A 294 1.61 27.30 -6.81
C ALA A 294 0.89 26.91 -5.51
N ALA A 295 -0.12 26.03 -5.56
CA ALA A 295 -0.81 25.49 -4.39
C ALA A 295 -0.18 24.19 -3.86
N ILE A 296 0.74 23.58 -4.61
CA ILE A 296 1.47 22.37 -4.22
C ILE A 296 2.83 22.75 -3.63
N HIS A 297 3.30 22.05 -2.60
CA HIS A 297 4.57 22.38 -1.96
C HIS A 297 5.75 22.22 -2.96
N PRO A 298 6.73 23.14 -3.04
CA PRO A 298 7.76 23.13 -4.09
C PRO A 298 8.65 21.89 -4.18
N ALA A 299 8.72 21.08 -3.10
CA ALA A 299 9.45 19.81 -3.10
C ALA A 299 8.70 18.66 -3.79
N GLN A 300 7.42 18.85 -4.14
CA GLN A 300 6.52 17.82 -4.64
C GLN A 300 6.12 18.03 -6.12
N GLY A 301 5.47 17.03 -6.70
CA GLY A 301 4.51 17.19 -7.80
C GLY A 301 3.07 17.21 -7.27
N GLN A 302 2.08 17.62 -8.08
CA GLN A 302 0.70 17.29 -7.69
C GLN A 302 0.51 15.77 -7.74
N LEU A 303 1.11 15.13 -8.74
CA LEU A 303 1.21 13.67 -8.80
C LEU A 303 2.67 13.25 -8.63
N GLU A 304 2.89 12.12 -7.99
CA GLU A 304 4.21 11.49 -7.92
C GLU A 304 4.12 9.99 -8.20
N PHE A 305 5.19 9.44 -8.78
CA PHE A 305 5.25 8.04 -9.19
C PHE A 305 6.58 7.43 -8.78
N TYR A 306 6.57 6.69 -7.68
CA TYR A 306 7.70 5.84 -7.29
C TYR A 306 7.56 4.47 -7.96
N LEU A 307 8.64 3.99 -8.58
CA LEU A 307 8.71 2.63 -9.13
C LEU A 307 9.90 1.88 -8.52
N ASP A 308 9.69 0.62 -8.16
CA ASP A 308 10.73 -0.39 -8.00
C ASP A 308 10.36 -1.61 -8.84
N TYR A 309 10.99 -1.75 -10.01
CA TYR A 309 10.64 -2.77 -11.00
C TYR A 309 11.78 -3.76 -11.26
N SER A 310 11.38 -5.00 -11.56
CA SER A 310 12.23 -6.13 -11.89
C SER A 310 11.61 -6.97 -13.00
N ALA A 311 12.24 -7.06 -14.17
CA ALA A 311 11.80 -8.00 -15.22
C ALA A 311 11.87 -9.47 -14.76
N LYS A 312 12.74 -9.77 -13.79
CA LYS A 312 12.94 -11.13 -13.21
C LYS A 312 12.02 -11.43 -12.02
N SER A 313 11.32 -10.45 -11.48
CA SER A 313 10.55 -10.57 -10.24
C SER A 313 9.56 -9.40 -10.07
N ALA A 314 8.69 -9.18 -11.06
CA ALA A 314 7.79 -8.03 -11.09
C ALA A 314 6.88 -7.98 -9.84
N ASP A 315 6.46 -9.15 -9.37
CA ASP A 315 5.60 -9.32 -8.18
C ASP A 315 6.29 -8.94 -6.86
N ALA A 316 7.63 -8.87 -6.84
CA ALA A 316 8.39 -8.35 -5.69
C ALA A 316 8.56 -6.81 -5.75
N GLY A 317 8.28 -6.21 -6.91
CA GLY A 317 8.29 -4.77 -7.12
C GLY A 317 6.95 -4.11 -6.79
N LEU A 318 6.94 -2.78 -6.77
CA LEU A 318 5.73 -1.97 -6.63
C LEU A 318 5.79 -0.68 -7.47
N LEU A 319 4.62 -0.21 -7.86
CA LEU A 319 4.37 1.15 -8.36
C LEU A 319 3.54 1.89 -7.31
N GLU A 320 3.99 3.05 -6.84
CA GLU A 320 3.15 3.98 -6.07
C GLU A 320 2.58 5.03 -7.05
N MET A 321 1.27 5.16 -7.09
CA MET A 321 0.54 6.25 -7.73
C MET A 321 0.11 7.21 -6.63
N GLU A 322 0.69 8.41 -6.63
CA GLU A 322 0.56 9.35 -5.52
C GLU A 322 -0.07 10.65 -5.97
N LEU A 323 -0.91 11.22 -5.12
CA LEU A 323 -1.56 12.53 -5.31
C LEU A 323 -1.40 13.38 -4.05
N HIS A 324 -1.00 14.63 -4.24
CA HIS A 324 -0.98 15.68 -3.23
C HIS A 324 -2.16 16.64 -3.40
N SER A 325 -2.81 16.96 -2.28
CA SER A 325 -3.72 18.09 -2.19
C SER A 325 -2.95 19.42 -2.06
N PRO A 326 -3.64 20.59 -2.02
CA PRO A 326 -2.99 21.85 -1.70
C PRO A 326 -2.28 21.83 -0.35
N TYR A 327 -1.05 22.36 -0.31
CA TYR A 327 -0.31 22.59 0.93
C TYR A 327 -0.97 23.75 1.68
N THR A 328 -1.61 23.44 2.79
CA THR A 328 -2.58 24.31 3.47
C THR A 328 -2.08 24.68 4.86
N HIS A 329 -2.09 25.98 5.18
CA HIS A 329 -1.87 26.46 6.54
C HIS A 329 -3.17 26.34 7.34
N LEU A 330 -3.09 25.89 8.59
CA LEU A 330 -4.23 25.65 9.47
C LEU A 330 -3.98 26.25 10.85
N GLU A 331 -4.85 27.15 11.27
CA GLU A 331 -4.94 27.60 12.66
C GLU A 331 -5.51 26.48 13.59
N PRO A 332 -5.40 26.62 14.92
CA PRO A 332 -5.98 25.68 15.88
C PRO A 332 -7.47 25.37 15.62
N GLY A 333 -7.78 24.09 15.39
CA GLY A 333 -9.13 23.62 15.12
C GLY A 333 -9.61 23.75 13.67
N GLU A 334 -8.85 24.38 12.78
CA GLU A 334 -9.18 24.44 11.35
C GLU A 334 -9.00 23.09 10.67
N SER A 335 -9.71 22.90 9.56
CA SER A 335 -9.65 21.71 8.73
C SER A 335 -9.67 22.03 7.24
N PHE A 336 -9.15 21.09 6.46
CA PHE A 336 -9.25 21.08 5.00
C PHE A 336 -9.49 19.66 4.52
N SER A 337 -10.02 19.53 3.30
CA SER A 337 -10.42 18.25 2.72
C SER A 337 -9.85 18.07 1.31
N ALA A 338 -9.64 16.82 0.94
CA ALA A 338 -9.24 16.41 -0.41
C ALA A 338 -9.96 15.11 -0.79
N GLN A 339 -10.09 14.87 -2.09
CA GLN A 339 -10.87 13.77 -2.65
C GLN A 339 -10.16 13.09 -3.81
N GLU A 340 -10.31 11.77 -3.89
CA GLU A 340 -10.10 10.96 -5.09
C GLU A 340 -11.41 10.25 -5.47
N ILE A 341 -11.63 10.04 -6.78
CA ILE A 341 -12.66 9.13 -7.29
C ILE A 341 -11.95 8.04 -8.10
N TRP A 342 -12.22 6.80 -7.76
CA TRP A 342 -11.60 5.61 -8.35
C TRP A 342 -12.59 4.91 -9.27
N ARG A 343 -12.12 4.50 -10.44
CA ARG A 343 -12.91 3.79 -11.45
C ARG A 343 -12.14 2.60 -12.00
N VAL A 344 -12.83 1.50 -12.24
CA VAL A 344 -12.28 0.30 -12.90
C VAL A 344 -13.13 -0.03 -14.12
N TYR A 345 -12.45 -0.44 -15.19
CA TYR A 345 -13.06 -0.86 -16.45
C TYR A 345 -12.41 -2.16 -16.92
N SER A 346 -13.18 -3.05 -17.54
CA SER A 346 -12.59 -4.25 -18.16
C SER A 346 -11.68 -3.85 -19.32
N TYR A 347 -10.54 -4.51 -19.44
CA TYR A 347 -9.57 -4.32 -20.50
C TYR A 347 -9.02 -5.67 -21.00
N GLU A 348 -9.65 -6.18 -22.07
CA GLU A 348 -9.22 -7.40 -22.78
C GLU A 348 -8.22 -7.10 -23.92
N GLY A 349 -7.72 -5.87 -24.02
CA GLY A 349 -6.81 -5.45 -25.08
C GLY A 349 -5.37 -5.94 -24.86
N PRO A 350 -4.53 -5.99 -25.92
CA PRO A 350 -3.11 -6.25 -25.75
C PRO A 350 -2.44 -5.23 -24.81
N ASN A 351 -1.48 -5.66 -24.00
CA ASN A 351 -0.60 -4.76 -23.26
C ASN A 351 0.35 -4.04 -24.24
N ALA A 352 -0.15 -2.97 -24.85
CA ALA A 352 0.52 -2.19 -25.88
C ALA A 352 -0.08 -0.78 -25.96
N GLU A 353 0.79 0.23 -26.01
CA GLU A 353 0.46 1.65 -25.92
C GLU A 353 -0.68 2.10 -26.85
N LEU A 354 -0.67 1.65 -28.12
CA LEU A 354 -1.71 2.00 -29.08
C LEU A 354 -3.12 1.57 -28.64
N TYR A 355 -3.24 0.45 -27.92
CA TYR A 355 -4.52 -0.06 -27.43
C TYR A 355 -4.92 0.61 -26.12
N HIS A 356 -3.96 0.87 -25.22
CA HIS A 356 -4.17 1.67 -24.02
C HIS A 356 -4.69 3.08 -24.34
N ARG A 357 -4.01 3.81 -25.23
CA ARG A 357 -4.41 5.16 -25.67
C ARG A 357 -5.80 5.16 -26.33
N LYS A 358 -6.16 4.12 -27.09
CA LYS A 358 -7.51 3.96 -27.65
C LYS A 358 -8.56 3.75 -26.56
N GLN A 359 -8.30 2.88 -25.58
CA GLN A 359 -9.24 2.62 -24.49
C GLN A 359 -9.47 3.88 -23.65
N LEU A 360 -8.39 4.58 -23.27
CA LEU A 360 -8.46 5.87 -22.57
C LEU A 360 -9.30 6.89 -23.37
N ALA A 361 -9.02 7.06 -24.67
CA ALA A 361 -9.73 7.99 -25.53
C ALA A 361 -11.22 7.64 -25.75
N LEU A 362 -11.59 6.36 -25.73
CA LEU A 362 -12.99 5.88 -25.78
C LEU A 362 -13.76 6.23 -24.51
N LEU A 363 -13.10 6.17 -23.35
CA LEU A 363 -13.67 6.51 -22.05
C LEU A 363 -13.63 8.01 -21.72
N GLY A 364 -13.02 8.84 -22.59
CA GLY A 364 -12.93 10.29 -22.43
C GLY A 364 -11.60 10.80 -21.83
N TYR A 365 -10.72 9.90 -21.40
CA TYR A 365 -9.38 10.20 -20.88
C TYR A 365 -8.41 10.50 -22.04
N LYS A 366 -8.53 11.70 -22.59
CA LYS A 366 -7.59 12.29 -23.56
C LYS A 366 -6.70 13.33 -22.86
#